data_AF-A0A960PTY0-F1
#
_entry.id   AF-A0A960PTY0-F1
#
_cell.length_a   1.000
_cell.length_b   1.000
_cell.length_c   1.000
_cell.angle_alpha   90.00
_cell.angle_beta   90.00
_cell.angle_gamma   90.00
#
_symmetry.space_group_name_H-M   'P 1'
#
loop_
_entity.id
_entity.type
_entity.pdbx_description
1 polymer ?
#
loop_
_entity_poly.entity_id
_entity_poly.type
_entity_poly.pdbx_seq_one_letter_code
_entity_poly.pdbx_strand_id
1 'polypeptide(L)'
;MQARCWSDYLCPWCYVGQARSAQMAALGVEVVHLPYELHPEIPPEGRRVRVDGRLAPTFARVARECESVGLPWRAPTRMPNTRRALETAEWVRRHHPEAFDEVHQALFDAHFAAGLALD
;
A
#
# COMPACT_ATOMS: atom_id res chain seq x y z
N MET A 1 4.57 21.86 -9.08
CA MET A 1 5.68 20.97 -8.68
C MET A 1 5.15 19.55 -8.70
N GLN A 2 5.93 18.57 -9.18
CA GLN A 2 5.49 17.17 -9.24
C GLN A 2 6.38 16.30 -8.34
N ALA A 3 5.76 15.43 -7.55
CA ALA A 3 6.42 14.41 -6.74
C ALA A 3 6.07 13.02 -7.29
N ARG A 4 7.07 12.16 -7.48
CA ARG A 4 6.85 10.76 -7.89
C ARG A 4 6.93 9.85 -6.67
N CYS A 5 5.87 9.10 -6.42
CA CYS A 5 5.76 8.17 -5.29
C CYS A 5 5.78 6.74 -5.81
N TRP A 6 6.85 6.01 -5.54
CA TRP A 6 6.96 4.59 -5.86
C TRP A 6 6.44 3.76 -4.69
N SER A 7 5.53 2.83 -4.95
CA SER A 7 4.83 2.12 -3.89
C SER A 7 4.53 0.66 -4.23
N ASP A 8 4.44 -0.15 -3.17
CA ASP A 8 4.00 -1.53 -3.21
C ASP A 8 2.86 -1.72 -2.20
N TYR A 9 1.83 -2.49 -2.58
CA TYR A 9 0.66 -2.77 -1.75
C TYR A 9 0.97 -3.69 -0.56
N LEU A 10 2.11 -4.40 -0.56
CA LEU A 10 2.58 -5.16 0.61
C LEU A 10 3.36 -4.28 1.60
N CYS A 11 3.76 -3.07 1.22
CA CYS A 11 4.63 -2.23 2.04
C CYS A 11 3.81 -1.39 3.03
N PRO A 12 3.92 -1.64 4.35
CA PRO A 12 3.12 -0.94 5.34
C PRO A 12 3.48 0.55 5.46
N TRP A 13 4.69 0.93 5.07
CA TRP A 13 5.10 2.33 5.04
C TRP A 13 4.53 3.08 3.83
N CYS A 14 4.30 2.40 2.71
CA CYS A 14 3.61 2.99 1.56
C CYS A 14 2.15 3.29 1.90
N TYR A 15 1.50 2.42 2.70
CA TYR A 15 0.16 2.66 3.18
C TYR A 15 0.06 3.92 4.07
N VAL A 16 0.97 4.09 5.03
CA VAL A 16 1.07 5.35 5.79
C VAL A 16 1.35 6.55 4.86
N GLY A 17 2.19 6.33 3.84
CA GLY A 17 2.53 7.33 2.83
C GLY A 17 1.34 7.86 2.03
N GLN A 18 0.31 7.04 1.80
CA GLN A 18 -0.89 7.43 1.07
C GLN A 18 -1.63 8.62 1.71
N ALA A 19 -1.78 8.61 3.04
CA ALA A 19 -2.38 9.74 3.76
C ALA A 19 -1.56 11.04 3.59
N ARG A 20 -0.23 10.91 3.45
CA ARG A 20 0.67 12.06 3.24
C ARG A 20 0.62 12.57 1.79
N SER A 21 0.41 11.70 0.81
CA SER A 21 0.19 12.11 -0.59
C SER A 21 -1.03 13.02 -0.72
N ALA A 22 -2.12 12.71 -0.03
CA ALA A 22 -3.31 13.57 0.01
C ALA A 22 -3.01 14.95 0.60
N GLN A 23 -2.18 15.02 1.65
CA GLN A 23 -1.73 16.30 2.23
C GLN A 23 -0.87 17.11 1.25
N MET A 24 0.01 16.45 0.48
CA MET A 24 0.83 17.10 -0.55
C MET A 24 -0.04 17.66 -1.69
N ALA A 25 -1.07 16.93 -2.11
CA ALA A 25 -2.03 17.38 -3.11
C ALA A 25 -2.77 18.65 -2.65
N ALA A 26 -3.19 18.71 -1.38
CA ALA A 26 -3.82 19.90 -0.80
C ALA A 26 -2.90 21.14 -0.79
N LEU A 27 -1.59 20.95 -0.86
CA LEU A 27 -0.58 22.02 -0.96
C LEU A 27 -0.21 22.37 -2.41
N GLY A 28 -0.92 21.82 -3.41
CA GLY A 28 -0.68 22.07 -4.83
C GLY A 28 0.49 21.28 -5.42
N VAL A 29 0.92 20.20 -4.75
CA VAL A 29 1.91 19.27 -5.30
C VAL A 29 1.19 18.15 -6.03
N GLU A 30 1.44 18.00 -7.32
CA GLU A 30 0.94 16.87 -8.09
C GLU A 30 1.72 15.61 -7.67
N VAL A 31 1.03 14.62 -7.11
CA VAL A 31 1.64 13.34 -6.73
C VAL A 31 1.34 12.30 -7.80
N VAL A 32 2.38 11.78 -8.44
CA VAL A 32 2.27 10.70 -9.41
C VAL A 32 2.66 9.39 -8.74
N HIS A 33 1.67 8.52 -8.52
CA HIS A 33 1.87 7.19 -7.98
C HIS A 33 2.36 6.23 -9.06
N LEU A 34 3.42 5.48 -8.77
CA LEU A 34 4.05 4.52 -9.66
C LEU A 34 4.24 3.17 -8.95
N PRO A 35 4.05 2.05 -9.67
CA PRO A 35 4.18 0.72 -9.09
C PRO A 35 5.64 0.35 -8.87
N TYR A 36 5.94 -0.30 -7.75
CA TYR A 36 7.22 -0.94 -7.47
C TYR A 36 6.96 -2.29 -6.81
N GLU A 37 7.43 -3.39 -7.40
CA GLU A 37 7.35 -4.71 -6.78
C GLU A 37 8.56 -4.88 -5.86
N LEU A 38 8.34 -4.74 -4.54
CA LEU A 38 9.39 -4.75 -3.52
C LEU A 38 9.97 -6.15 -3.32
N HIS A 39 9.13 -7.17 -3.45
CA HIS A 39 9.50 -8.57 -3.22
C HIS A 39 9.03 -9.50 -4.37
N PRO A 40 9.63 -9.39 -5.57
CA PRO A 40 9.28 -10.20 -6.73
C PRO A 40 9.54 -11.71 -6.56
N GLU A 41 10.30 -12.08 -5.52
CA GLU A 41 10.62 -13.46 -5.13
C GLU A 41 9.56 -14.13 -4.24
N ILE A 42 8.53 -13.39 -3.80
CA ILE A 42 7.39 -14.00 -3.11
C ILE A 42 6.60 -14.83 -4.12
N PRO A 43 6.33 -16.11 -3.86
CA PRO A 43 5.61 -16.96 -4.80
C PRO A 43 4.16 -16.48 -4.96
N PRO A 44 3.46 -16.86 -6.06
CA PRO A 44 2.10 -16.40 -6.32
C PRO A 44 1.14 -16.58 -5.14
N GLU A 45 1.25 -17.69 -4.40
CA GLU A 45 0.45 -17.99 -3.22
C GLU A 45 0.84 -17.21 -1.95
N GLY A 46 1.72 -16.21 -2.05
CA GLY A 46 2.18 -15.39 -0.93
C GLY A 46 2.99 -16.14 0.14
N ARG A 47 3.26 -15.48 1.26
CA ARG A 47 3.91 -16.08 2.43
C ARG A 47 3.18 -15.73 3.71
N ARG A 48 3.07 -16.68 4.65
CA ARG A 48 2.54 -16.39 5.99
C ARG A 48 3.54 -15.58 6.80
N VAL A 49 3.02 -14.63 7.57
CA VAL A 49 3.80 -13.82 8.50
C VAL A 49 3.22 -13.97 9.90
N ARG A 50 4.12 -14.12 10.87
CA ARG A 50 3.77 -14.10 12.29
C ARG A 50 3.75 -12.67 12.78
N VAL A 51 2.60 -12.21 13.28
CA VAL A 51 2.43 -10.85 13.83
C VAL A 51 3.31 -10.65 15.08
N ASP A 52 3.51 -11.71 15.86
CA ASP A 52 4.40 -11.77 17.03
C ASP A 52 5.86 -12.11 16.67
N GLY A 53 6.17 -12.18 15.37
CA GLY A 53 7.49 -12.56 14.88
C GLY A 53 8.47 -11.38 14.78
N ARG A 54 9.50 -11.55 13.95
CA ARG A 54 10.58 -10.56 13.74
C ARG A 54 10.09 -9.15 13.36
N LEU A 55 8.94 -9.07 12.69
CA LEU A 55 8.35 -7.80 12.24
C LEU A 55 7.48 -7.11 13.29
N ALA A 56 7.24 -7.73 14.45
CA ALA A 56 6.36 -7.17 15.49
C ALA A 56 6.74 -5.73 15.90
N PRO A 57 8.03 -5.37 16.13
CA PRO A 57 8.40 -3.99 16.45
C PRO A 57 8.10 -3.01 15.31
N THR A 58 8.28 -3.44 14.06
CA THR A 58 7.97 -2.65 12.88
C THR A 58 6.47 -2.42 12.76
N PHE A 59 5.65 -3.47 12.90
CA PHE A 59 4.19 -3.36 12.86
C PHE A 59 3.64 -2.50 13.99
N ALA A 60 4.23 -2.58 15.19
CA ALA A 60 3.86 -1.69 16.30
C ALA A 60 4.17 -0.22 16.00
N ARG A 61 5.28 0.05 15.29
CA ARG A 61 5.61 1.42 14.86
C ARG A 61 4.64 1.91 13.77
N VAL A 62 4.34 1.08 12.79
CA VAL A 62 3.38 1.44 11.73
C VAL A 62 2.00 1.68 12.33
N ALA A 63 1.55 0.86 13.28
CA ALA A 63 0.26 1.04 13.95
C ALA A 63 0.12 2.44 14.57
N ARG A 64 1.16 2.93 15.28
CA ARG A 64 1.17 4.28 15.86
C ARG A 64 1.14 5.38 14.80
N GLU A 65 1.81 5.17 13.67
CA GLU A 65 1.82 6.12 12.56
C GLU A 65 0.45 6.17 11.88
N CYS A 66 -0.17 5.03 11.60
CA CYS A 66 -1.54 4.94 11.11
C CYS A 66 -2.52 5.66 12.04
N GLU A 67 -2.43 5.42 13.37
CA GLU A 67 -3.25 6.11 14.37
C GLU A 67 -3.11 7.63 14.29
N SER A 68 -1.87 8.14 14.16
CA SER A 68 -1.59 9.59 14.07
C SER A 68 -2.18 10.27 12.82
N VAL A 69 -2.44 9.51 11.76
CA VAL A 69 -3.01 10.02 10.49
C VAL A 69 -4.44 9.55 10.25
N GLY A 70 -5.05 8.85 11.22
CA GLY A 70 -6.42 8.35 11.12
C GLY A 70 -6.63 7.20 10.14
N LEU A 71 -5.58 6.44 9.80
CA LEU A 71 -5.70 5.25 8.95
C LEU A 71 -6.04 4.01 9.78
N PRO A 72 -6.99 3.16 9.33
CA PRO A 72 -7.24 1.87 9.97
C PRO A 72 -6.02 0.96 9.81
N TRP A 73 -5.69 0.16 10.82
CA TRP A 73 -4.54 -0.72 10.77
C TRP A 73 -4.84 -2.11 11.33
N ARG A 74 -4.56 -3.12 10.52
CA ARG A 74 -4.57 -4.54 10.87
C ARG A 74 -3.19 -5.11 10.54
N ALA A 75 -2.49 -5.58 11.57
CA ALA A 75 -1.18 -6.17 11.40
C ALA A 75 -1.24 -7.36 10.41
N PRO A 76 -0.43 -7.37 9.34
CA PRO A 76 -0.49 -8.43 8.34
C PRO A 76 -0.09 -9.79 8.92
N THR A 77 -0.94 -10.80 8.69
CA THR A 77 -0.61 -12.21 8.93
C THR A 77 -0.06 -12.89 7.67
N ARG A 78 0.11 -12.11 6.59
CA ARG A 78 0.46 -12.59 5.26
C ARG A 78 1.15 -11.50 4.46
N MET A 79 2.16 -11.87 3.67
CA MET A 79 2.77 -11.05 2.64
C MET A 79 2.29 -11.57 1.28
N PRO A 80 1.46 -10.83 0.54
CA PRO A 80 1.02 -11.24 -0.80
C PRO A 80 2.17 -11.11 -1.81
N ASN A 81 2.09 -11.88 -2.90
CA ASN A 81 2.74 -11.44 -4.14
C ASN A 81 1.87 -10.33 -4.72
N THR A 82 2.44 -9.14 -4.93
CA THR A 82 1.66 -7.96 -5.34
C THR A 82 1.64 -7.73 -6.84
N ARG A 83 2.27 -8.59 -7.64
CA ARG A 83 2.39 -8.40 -9.09
C ARG A 83 1.05 -8.13 -9.75
N ARG A 84 0.04 -8.97 -9.49
CA ARG A 84 -1.29 -8.83 -10.10
C ARG A 84 -2.01 -7.56 -9.64
N ALA A 85 -1.89 -7.21 -8.36
CA ALA A 85 -2.46 -5.97 -7.82
C ALA A 85 -1.79 -4.72 -8.44
N LEU A 86 -0.46 -4.74 -8.56
CA LEU A 86 0.33 -3.68 -9.19
C LEU A 86 0.01 -3.53 -10.68
N GLU A 87 -0.04 -4.64 -11.43
CA GLU A 87 -0.44 -4.66 -12.84
C GLU A 87 -1.86 -4.12 -13.04
N THR A 88 -2.80 -4.53 -12.19
CA THR A 88 -4.18 -4.05 -12.24
C THR A 88 -4.24 -2.54 -12.01
N ALA A 89 -3.58 -2.04 -10.97
CA ALA A 89 -3.55 -0.61 -10.67
C ALA A 89 -2.87 0.21 -11.78
N GLU A 90 -1.77 -0.30 -12.35
CA GLU A 90 -1.08 0.36 -13.46
C GLU A 90 -1.92 0.36 -14.74
N TRP A 91 -2.68 -0.71 -14.99
CA TRP A 91 -3.62 -0.76 -16.09
C TRP A 91 -4.72 0.29 -15.92
N VAL A 92 -5.32 0.40 -14.73
CA VAL A 92 -6.31 1.43 -14.40
C VAL A 92 -5.69 2.82 -14.56
N ARG A 93 -4.48 3.07 -14.05
CA ARG A 93 -3.79 4.37 -14.18
C ARG A 93 -3.66 4.84 -15.64
N ARG A 94 -3.44 3.91 -16.57
CA ARG A 94 -3.22 4.21 -18.00
C ARG A 94 -4.51 4.37 -18.79
N HIS A 95 -5.56 3.62 -18.45
CA HIS A 95 -6.77 3.51 -19.27
C HIS A 95 -8.01 4.17 -18.63
N HIS A 96 -8.00 4.30 -17.30
CA HIS A 96 -9.07 4.86 -16.47
C HIS A 96 -8.48 5.74 -15.36
N PRO A 97 -7.73 6.81 -15.71
CA PRO A 97 -7.04 7.65 -14.74
C PRO A 97 -7.99 8.26 -13.68
N GLU A 98 -9.26 8.48 -14.02
CA GLU A 98 -10.30 8.96 -13.11
C GLU A 98 -10.65 7.98 -11.98
N ALA A 99 -10.42 6.68 -12.18
CA ALA A 99 -10.69 5.63 -11.21
C ALA A 99 -9.43 5.18 -10.43
N PHE A 100 -8.25 5.69 -10.81
CA PHE A 100 -6.99 5.21 -10.28
C PHE A 100 -6.86 5.43 -8.78
N ASP A 101 -7.17 6.63 -8.27
CA ASP A 101 -7.00 6.95 -6.85
C ASP A 101 -7.88 6.07 -5.96
N GLU A 102 -9.11 5.78 -6.40
CA GLU A 102 -10.03 4.88 -5.69
C GLU A 102 -9.50 3.44 -5.67
N VAL A 103 -9.02 2.92 -6.81
CA VAL A 103 -8.44 1.58 -6.89
C VAL A 103 -7.15 1.48 -6.05
N HIS A 104 -6.31 2.51 -6.09
CA HIS A 104 -5.07 2.56 -5.33
C HIS A 104 -5.35 2.54 -3.82
N GLN A 105 -6.34 3.30 -3.35
CA GLN A 105 -6.83 3.28 -1.97
C GLN A 105 -7.44 1.93 -1.59
N ALA A 106 -8.33 1.38 -2.42
CA ALA A 106 -9.00 0.13 -2.15
C ALA A 106 -8.03 -1.07 -2.03
N LEU A 107 -6.97 -1.12 -2.85
CA LEU A 107 -5.96 -2.19 -2.77
C LEU A 107 -5.15 -2.12 -1.47
N PHE A 108 -4.80 -0.91 -1.03
CA PHE A 108 -4.15 -0.72 0.26
C PHE A 108 -5.07 -1.09 1.43
N ASP A 109 -6.31 -0.60 1.42
CA ASP A 109 -7.27 -0.87 2.50
C ASP A 109 -7.67 -2.34 2.55
N ALA A 110 -7.80 -3.01 1.41
CA ALA A 110 -8.02 -4.45 1.37
C ALA A 110 -6.96 -5.18 2.18
N HIS A 111 -5.68 -4.82 2.04
CA HIS A 111 -4.60 -5.48 2.76
C HIS A 111 -4.46 -5.02 4.22
N PHE A 112 -4.39 -3.71 4.47
CA PHE A 112 -4.02 -3.15 5.77
C PHE A 112 -5.20 -2.74 6.66
N ALA A 113 -6.39 -2.52 6.10
CA ALA A 113 -7.60 -2.23 6.89
C ALA A 113 -8.42 -3.50 7.10
N ALA A 114 -8.70 -4.22 6.01
CA ALA A 114 -9.59 -5.39 6.01
C ALA A 114 -8.85 -6.72 6.25
N GLY A 115 -7.53 -6.78 6.02
CA GLY A 115 -6.74 -8.01 6.19
C GLY A 115 -7.00 -9.06 5.10
N LEU A 116 -7.48 -8.63 3.94
CA LEU A 116 -7.72 -9.46 2.77
C LEU A 116 -6.41 -9.77 2.03
N ALA A 117 -6.44 -10.85 1.26
CA ALA A 117 -5.38 -11.23 0.35
C ALA A 117 -5.44 -10.39 -0.95
N LEU A 118 -4.30 -10.21 -1.63
CA LEU A 118 -4.16 -9.44 -2.86
C LEU A 118 -3.65 -10.25 -4.07
N ASP A 119 -3.37 -11.54 -3.87
CA ASP A 119 -2.82 -12.47 -4.87
C ASP A 119 -3.89 -13.29 -5.62
#